data_AF-A0A8C7KR14-F1
#
_entry.id   AF-A0A8C7KR14-F1
#
_cell.length_a   1.000
_cell.length_b   1.000
_cell.length_c   1.000
_cell.angle_alpha   90.00
_cell.angle_beta   90.00
_cell.angle_gamma   90.00
#
_symmetry.space_group_name_H-M   'P 1'
#
loop_
_entity.id
_entity.type
_entity.pdbx_description
1 polymer ?
#
loop_
_entity_poly.entity_id
_entity_poly.type
_entity_poly.pdbx_seq_one_letter_code
_entity_poly.pdbx_strand_id
1 'polypeptide(L)'
;LTCSLLVSYVIRDEVEKHNRNGVNALQLDPALNRLFTAGRDSIIRIWSVNQHKQDPYIASMEHHTDWVNDIVLCCNGKTLISASSDTTVKVWNAQKGFCMSTLRTHKDYVKALAYAKDKELVASAGLDRQIFLWDVNTLTALTASNNTVTTSSLSGNKDSIYSLAMNQMGTVIVSGSTEKVLRVWDPRTCAKLMKLKGHSDNVKSLLLNRDGTQCLSGSSDGTIRLWSLGQQRCIATYRVHDEGVWALQVNEAFTHIYSGGRDKKIFCTDLRNPDIRVLICEEKAPVLKMELDRTADPPPVIWVSTTKSSVNKWCLKGIHNFRASGDYDNDIIAPLTPLCTAPEQVIKGGASIIQCHILNDKRHIVTKDTNNNVAFWDVLKACKGEDLGKVEFDEEIKKRFKQVYVPNWFSVDLKTGMLTITLDESDCFAAWVSAKDAGFTSSDGSDPKLNLGGLLLQALLEFWPRTHINPMDEEENEVNHVNGEQETRVQKGNGYFQVPPHTPVIFGEAGGRTLFRLLCRDSGGETESMLLNETVPQWVIDITVDKNMPKFNKIPFYLQPHSSSGAKTLKK
;
A
#
# COMPACT_ATOMS: atom_id res chain seq x y z
N LEU A 1 -4.33 24.30 -14.05
CA LEU A 1 -4.89 22.94 -13.97
C LEU A 1 -5.05 22.61 -12.51
N THR A 2 -6.21 22.91 -11.93
CA THR A 2 -6.58 22.44 -10.59
C THR A 2 -6.74 20.92 -10.69
N CYS A 3 -5.95 20.14 -9.94
CA CYS A 3 -6.17 18.70 -9.85
C CYS A 3 -7.52 18.46 -9.18
N SER A 4 -8.32 17.54 -9.72
CA SER A 4 -9.55 17.10 -9.05
C SER A 4 -9.20 16.41 -7.73
N LEU A 5 -9.93 16.77 -6.68
CA LEU A 5 -9.80 16.18 -5.35
C LEU A 5 -10.85 15.09 -5.17
N LEU A 6 -10.39 13.94 -4.70
CA LEU A 6 -11.17 12.73 -4.50
C LEU A 6 -11.35 12.46 -3.00
N VAL A 7 -12.48 11.86 -2.64
CA VAL A 7 -12.72 11.29 -1.31
C VAL A 7 -12.72 9.78 -1.45
N SER A 8 -11.89 9.09 -0.67
CA SER A 8 -11.86 7.63 -0.63
C SER A 8 -12.05 7.12 0.79
N TYR A 9 -12.58 5.91 0.92
CA TYR A 9 -12.65 5.21 2.20
C TYR A 9 -12.43 3.71 2.03
N VAL A 10 -12.07 3.03 3.11
CA VAL A 10 -11.72 1.59 3.09
C VAL A 10 -12.71 0.80 3.92
N ILE A 11 -13.37 -0.19 3.32
CA ILE A 11 -14.22 -1.15 4.04
C ILE A 11 -13.33 -2.26 4.60
N ARG A 12 -13.17 -2.27 5.93
CA ARG A 12 -12.28 -3.18 6.66
C ARG A 12 -12.70 -3.35 8.12
N ASP A 13 -12.08 -4.31 8.79
CA ASP A 13 -12.18 -4.42 10.25
C ASP A 13 -11.32 -3.34 10.93
N GLU A 14 -11.62 -3.04 12.19
CA GLU A 14 -10.89 -2.03 12.96
C GLU A 14 -9.40 -2.38 13.04
N VAL A 15 -9.08 -3.65 13.33
CA VAL A 15 -7.70 -4.13 13.41
C VAL A 15 -7.45 -5.21 12.35
N GLU A 16 -6.71 -4.84 11.31
CA GLU A 16 -6.25 -5.78 10.27
C GLU A 16 -4.92 -6.43 10.71
N LYS A 17 -5.01 -7.39 11.62
CA LYS A 17 -3.86 -8.02 12.30
C LYS A 17 -2.85 -8.66 11.33
N HIS A 18 -3.34 -9.24 10.25
CA HIS A 18 -2.52 -9.94 9.26
C HIS A 18 -2.41 -9.12 7.98
N ASN A 19 -1.30 -9.27 7.24
CA ASN A 19 -1.19 -8.65 5.93
C ASN A 19 -2.35 -9.09 5.04
N ARG A 20 -3.04 -8.14 4.41
CA ARG A 20 -4.17 -8.38 3.49
C ARG A 20 -3.74 -8.44 2.03
N ASN A 21 -2.45 -8.26 1.75
CA ASN A 21 -1.83 -8.44 0.44
C ASN A 21 -0.34 -8.82 0.63
N GLY A 22 0.41 -9.02 -0.45
CA GLY A 22 1.83 -9.38 -0.43
C GLY A 22 2.71 -8.38 0.34
N VAL A 23 3.89 -8.82 0.74
CA VAL A 23 4.83 -8.02 1.55
C VAL A 23 6.04 -7.61 0.71
N ASN A 24 6.23 -6.31 0.50
CA ASN A 24 7.27 -5.78 -0.40
C ASN A 24 8.64 -5.69 0.24
N ALA A 25 8.73 -5.48 1.56
CA ALA A 25 10.00 -5.31 2.25
C ALA A 25 9.95 -5.78 3.70
N LEU A 26 11.13 -6.09 4.22
CA LEU A 26 11.37 -6.64 5.55
C LEU A 26 12.52 -5.89 6.22
N GLN A 27 12.43 -5.68 7.53
CA GLN A 27 13.54 -5.23 8.37
C GLN A 27 13.54 -6.00 9.68
N LEU A 28 14.70 -6.46 10.14
CA LEU A 28 14.86 -7.18 11.39
C LEU A 28 15.57 -6.30 12.43
N ASP A 29 14.96 -6.17 13.60
CA ASP A 29 15.59 -5.65 14.81
C ASP A 29 16.13 -6.83 15.63
N PRO A 30 17.45 -7.08 15.63
CA PRO A 30 18.04 -8.17 16.40
C PRO A 30 18.11 -7.87 17.90
N ALA A 31 18.03 -6.60 18.33
CA ALA A 31 18.09 -6.25 19.74
C ALA A 31 16.76 -6.56 20.45
N LEU A 32 15.64 -6.32 19.76
CA LEU A 32 14.30 -6.56 20.30
C LEU A 32 13.64 -7.85 19.78
N ASN A 33 14.32 -8.61 18.91
CA ASN A 33 13.74 -9.74 18.18
C ASN A 33 12.40 -9.36 17.53
N ARG A 34 12.41 -8.27 16.76
CA ARG A 34 11.23 -7.76 16.03
C ARG A 34 11.46 -7.78 14.53
N LEU A 35 10.48 -8.29 13.79
CA LEU A 35 10.42 -8.17 12.34
C LEU A 35 9.40 -7.11 11.97
N PHE A 36 9.76 -6.22 11.04
CA PHE A 36 8.86 -5.27 10.41
C PHE A 36 8.52 -5.76 9.01
N THR A 37 7.23 -5.77 8.66
CA THR A 37 6.76 -6.12 7.31
C THR A 37 6.07 -4.93 6.67
N ALA A 38 6.53 -4.54 5.47
CA ALA A 38 5.90 -3.50 4.66
C ALA A 38 4.88 -4.11 3.69
N GLY A 39 3.60 -3.99 4.00
CA GLY A 39 2.52 -4.59 3.22
C GLY A 39 2.14 -3.79 1.98
N ARG A 40 1.76 -4.49 0.91
CA ARG A 40 1.00 -3.93 -0.21
C ARG A 40 -0.40 -3.50 0.20
N ASP A 41 -0.85 -3.88 1.39
CA ASP A 41 -2.11 -3.43 1.98
C ASP A 41 -2.02 -2.07 2.67
N SER A 42 -0.96 -1.30 2.40
CA SER A 42 -0.65 0.02 2.95
C SER A 42 -0.26 0.07 4.43
N ILE A 43 -0.13 -1.09 5.09
CA ILE A 43 0.12 -1.18 6.53
C ILE A 43 1.52 -1.75 6.77
N ILE A 44 2.26 -1.15 7.71
CA ILE A 44 3.49 -1.72 8.24
C ILE A 44 3.14 -2.45 9.54
N ARG A 45 3.60 -3.68 9.71
CA ARG A 45 3.32 -4.48 10.93
C ARG A 45 4.58 -4.87 11.66
N ILE A 46 4.48 -4.93 12.98
CA ILE A 46 5.55 -5.33 13.89
C ILE A 46 5.23 -6.72 14.45
N TRP A 47 6.21 -7.63 14.35
CA TRP A 47 6.09 -9.02 14.76
C TRP A 47 7.21 -9.38 15.72
N SER A 48 6.93 -10.20 16.73
CA SER A 48 7.97 -10.87 17.52
C SER A 48 8.47 -12.09 16.76
N VAL A 49 9.80 -12.26 16.67
CA VAL A 49 10.41 -13.46 16.06
C VAL A 49 10.75 -14.55 17.07
N ASN A 50 10.39 -14.36 18.35
CA ASN A 50 10.58 -15.36 19.39
C ASN A 50 9.64 -16.55 19.15
N GLN A 51 10.21 -17.72 18.88
CA GLN A 51 9.47 -18.93 18.47
C GLN A 51 8.48 -19.45 19.53
N HIS A 52 8.66 -19.09 20.80
CA HIS A 52 7.79 -19.53 21.89
C HIS A 52 6.47 -18.75 21.98
N LYS A 53 6.32 -17.64 21.24
CA LYS A 53 5.05 -16.89 21.22
C LYS A 53 4.07 -17.53 20.24
N GLN A 54 2.89 -17.92 20.74
CA GLN A 54 1.80 -18.44 19.92
C GLN A 54 1.25 -17.37 18.94
N ASP A 55 1.22 -16.11 19.38
CA ASP A 55 0.82 -14.98 18.56
C ASP A 55 2.01 -14.01 18.39
N PRO A 56 2.60 -13.93 17.18
CA PRO A 56 3.74 -13.07 16.94
C PRO A 56 3.36 -11.59 16.76
N TYR A 57 2.08 -11.25 16.58
CA TYR A 57 1.66 -9.86 16.31
C TYR A 57 1.94 -8.93 17.51
N ILE A 58 2.46 -7.73 17.23
CA ILE A 58 2.68 -6.68 18.23
C ILE A 58 1.81 -5.46 17.93
N ALA A 59 1.93 -4.87 16.74
CA ALA A 59 1.24 -3.64 16.36
C ALA A 59 1.15 -3.44 14.84
N SER A 60 0.23 -2.57 14.42
CA SER A 60 0.11 -2.04 13.06
C SER A 60 0.42 -0.55 13.05
N MET A 61 1.19 -0.11 12.07
CA MET A 61 1.59 1.28 11.84
C MET A 61 0.88 1.75 10.57
N GLU A 62 -0.20 2.50 10.75
CA GLU A 62 -1.13 2.85 9.67
C GLU A 62 -1.10 4.35 9.36
N HIS A 63 -0.71 4.69 8.13
CA HIS A 63 -0.80 6.07 7.64
C HIS A 63 -0.70 6.14 6.12
N HIS A 64 0.06 5.25 5.49
CA HIS A 64 0.10 5.13 4.04
C HIS A 64 -1.26 4.69 3.47
N THR A 65 -1.54 5.13 2.25
CA THR A 65 -2.82 4.90 1.54
C THR A 65 -2.65 4.03 0.29
N ASP A 66 -1.41 3.62 0.01
CA ASP A 66 -1.05 2.72 -1.08
C ASP A 66 0.10 1.81 -0.63
N TRP A 67 0.61 0.98 -1.54
CA TRP A 67 1.65 0.00 -1.24
C TRP A 67 2.86 0.62 -0.56
N VAL A 68 3.26 0.07 0.59
CA VAL A 68 4.57 0.38 1.18
C VAL A 68 5.60 -0.45 0.43
N ASN A 69 6.45 0.21 -0.36
CA ASN A 69 7.38 -0.42 -1.28
C ASN A 69 8.71 -0.81 -0.60
N ASP A 70 9.17 -0.01 0.36
CA ASP A 70 10.41 -0.28 1.08
C ASP A 70 10.39 0.32 2.49
N ILE A 71 11.18 -0.27 3.39
CA ILE A 71 11.36 0.20 4.77
C ILE A 71 12.82 0.07 5.20
N VAL A 72 13.29 1.02 6.00
CA VAL A 72 14.62 1.03 6.61
C VAL A 72 14.46 1.21 8.12
N LEU A 73 15.10 0.34 8.90
CA LEU A 73 15.21 0.49 10.35
C LEU A 73 16.57 1.13 10.68
N CYS A 74 16.54 2.28 11.35
CA CYS A 74 17.72 3.09 11.65
C CYS A 74 17.77 3.52 13.13
N CYS A 75 18.83 4.24 13.54
CA CYS A 75 19.02 4.71 14.90
C CYS A 75 18.90 3.61 15.97
N ASN A 76 19.51 2.44 15.71
CA ASN A 76 19.44 1.25 16.57
C ASN A 76 18.00 0.79 16.89
N GLY A 77 17.12 0.77 15.89
CA GLY A 77 15.75 0.28 16.05
C GLY A 77 14.76 1.30 16.61
N LYS A 78 15.18 2.55 16.84
CA LYS A 78 14.30 3.62 17.33
C LYS A 78 13.44 4.23 16.24
N THR A 79 13.97 4.32 15.03
CA THR A 79 13.37 5.04 13.90
C THR A 79 13.16 4.09 12.73
N LEU A 80 12.02 4.20 12.08
CA LEU A 80 11.75 3.54 10.80
C LEU A 80 11.47 4.61 9.75
N ILE A 81 12.00 4.42 8.55
CA ILE A 81 11.66 5.21 7.36
C ILE A 81 10.93 4.29 6.39
N SER A 82 9.84 4.76 5.78
CA SER A 82 9.09 4.01 4.78
C SER A 82 8.88 4.79 3.50
N ALA A 83 8.83 4.07 2.37
CA ALA A 83 8.58 4.60 1.03
C ALA A 83 7.32 3.95 0.45
N SER A 84 6.43 4.73 -0.16
CA SER A 84 5.13 4.25 -0.61
C SER A 84 4.76 4.69 -2.02
N SER A 85 3.85 3.92 -2.64
CA SER A 85 3.19 4.28 -3.89
C SER A 85 2.22 5.47 -3.72
N ASP A 86 1.92 5.91 -2.50
CA ASP A 86 1.18 7.17 -2.26
C ASP A 86 2.02 8.44 -2.45
N THR A 87 3.19 8.28 -3.10
CA THR A 87 4.21 9.30 -3.38
C THR A 87 4.91 9.89 -2.16
N THR A 88 4.71 9.34 -0.96
CA THR A 88 5.31 9.87 0.27
C THR A 88 6.42 9.00 0.83
N VAL A 89 7.33 9.65 1.55
CA VAL A 89 8.24 9.01 2.51
C VAL A 89 7.78 9.38 3.91
N LYS A 90 7.66 8.41 4.81
CA LYS A 90 7.25 8.65 6.20
C LYS A 90 8.32 8.27 7.20
N VAL A 91 8.40 9.06 8.26
CA VAL A 91 9.30 8.88 9.40
C VAL A 91 8.47 8.40 10.58
N TRP A 92 8.91 7.34 11.24
CA TRP A 92 8.16 6.70 12.30
C TRP A 92 8.99 6.51 13.55
N ASN A 93 8.32 6.60 14.69
CA ASN A 93 8.84 6.01 15.92
C ASN A 93 8.59 4.51 15.89
N ALA A 94 9.64 3.70 15.67
CA ALA A 94 9.52 2.25 15.50
C ALA A 94 9.19 1.51 16.80
N GLN A 95 9.51 2.11 17.95
CA GLN A 95 9.24 1.51 19.26
C GLN A 95 7.79 1.66 19.68
N LYS A 96 7.21 2.85 19.44
CA LYS A 96 5.83 3.20 19.79
C LYS A 96 4.83 2.97 18.65
N GLY A 97 5.30 2.86 17.41
CA GLY A 97 4.47 2.48 16.26
C GLY A 97 3.62 3.59 15.65
N PHE A 98 4.04 4.85 15.71
CA PHE A 98 3.30 5.98 15.11
C PHE A 98 4.16 6.80 14.13
N CYS A 99 3.49 7.45 13.18
CA CYS A 99 4.11 8.31 12.18
C CYS A 99 4.43 9.69 12.79
N MET A 100 5.68 10.13 12.66
CA MET A 100 6.15 11.43 13.17
C MET A 100 6.09 12.51 12.09
N SER A 101 6.41 12.17 10.83
CA SER A 101 6.52 13.16 9.75
C SER A 101 6.25 12.52 8.38
N THR A 102 5.76 13.34 7.44
CA THR A 102 5.51 12.94 6.05
C THR A 102 6.25 13.86 5.09
N LEU A 103 7.19 13.30 4.34
CA LEU A 103 7.97 14.00 3.31
C LEU A 103 7.27 13.84 1.96
N ARG A 104 6.95 14.96 1.31
CA ARG A 104 6.12 15.03 0.10
C ARG A 104 6.87 15.60 -1.12
N THR A 105 8.16 15.31 -1.20
CA THR A 105 9.06 15.82 -2.25
C THR A 105 9.01 15.00 -3.54
N HIS A 106 8.73 13.70 -3.43
CA HIS A 106 8.55 12.83 -4.57
C HIS A 106 7.23 13.14 -5.29
N LYS A 107 7.24 12.98 -6.62
CA LYS A 107 6.11 13.31 -7.51
C LYS A 107 5.42 12.09 -8.11
N ASP A 108 5.91 10.90 -7.78
CA ASP A 108 5.42 9.60 -8.24
C ASP A 108 5.81 8.55 -7.20
N TYR A 109 5.52 7.28 -7.43
CA TYR A 109 5.68 6.20 -6.47
C TYR A 109 7.12 6.09 -5.99
N VAL A 110 7.33 6.12 -4.67
CA VAL A 110 8.64 5.92 -4.06
C VAL A 110 8.87 4.42 -3.95
N LYS A 111 9.89 3.92 -4.65
CA LYS A 111 10.08 2.47 -4.89
C LYS A 111 11.15 1.84 -4.01
N ALA A 112 12.17 2.60 -3.62
CA ALA A 112 13.32 2.07 -2.92
C ALA A 112 13.88 3.06 -1.90
N LEU A 113 14.41 2.51 -0.81
CA LEU A 113 15.22 3.22 0.17
C LEU A 113 16.64 2.66 0.20
N ALA A 114 17.60 3.47 0.58
CA ALA A 114 18.96 3.04 0.89
C ALA A 114 19.45 3.68 2.18
N TYR A 115 20.37 3.01 2.87
CA TYR A 115 20.78 3.40 4.22
C TYR A 115 22.29 3.25 4.42
N ALA A 116 22.93 4.30 4.95
CA ALA A 116 24.29 4.27 5.46
C ALA A 116 24.28 4.40 6.99
N LYS A 117 24.50 3.27 7.66
CA LYS A 117 24.44 3.16 9.12
C LYS A 117 25.40 4.07 9.86
N ASP A 118 26.65 4.19 9.39
CA ASP A 118 27.69 4.94 10.13
C ASP A 118 27.44 6.46 10.11
N LYS A 119 26.53 6.93 9.24
CA LYS A 119 26.17 8.34 9.09
C LYS A 119 24.71 8.62 9.42
N GLU A 120 23.92 7.60 9.74
CA GLU A 120 22.45 7.71 9.88
C GLU A 120 21.83 8.48 8.69
N LEU A 121 22.30 8.15 7.48
CA LEU A 121 21.88 8.79 6.23
C LEU A 121 20.99 7.84 5.44
N VAL A 122 19.81 8.31 5.04
CA VAL A 122 18.85 7.57 4.21
C VAL A 122 18.70 8.26 2.87
N ALA A 123 18.49 7.47 1.81
CA ALA A 123 18.11 7.97 0.51
C ALA A 123 16.78 7.35 0.06
N SER A 124 15.97 8.12 -0.67
CA SER A 124 14.72 7.65 -1.27
C SER A 124 14.69 7.89 -2.76
N ALA A 125 14.17 6.92 -3.51
CA ALA A 125 14.09 6.98 -4.97
C ALA A 125 12.82 6.33 -5.50
N GLY A 126 12.36 6.78 -6.67
CA GLY A 126 11.09 6.32 -7.23
C GLY A 126 10.93 6.47 -8.73
N LEU A 127 9.68 6.38 -9.16
CA LEU A 127 9.30 6.47 -10.57
C LEU A 127 9.47 7.89 -11.14
N ASP A 128 9.53 8.90 -10.27
CA ASP A 128 9.82 10.30 -10.59
C ASP A 128 11.28 10.55 -10.99
N ARG A 129 12.12 9.50 -10.96
CA ARG A 129 13.53 9.49 -11.39
C ARG A 129 14.45 10.32 -10.50
N GLN A 130 13.93 10.86 -9.40
CA GLN A 130 14.68 11.63 -8.43
C GLN A 130 15.19 10.73 -7.33
N ILE A 131 16.32 11.13 -6.75
CA ILE A 131 16.85 10.54 -5.51
C ILE A 131 17.01 11.69 -4.53
N PHE A 132 16.42 11.57 -3.35
CA PHE A 132 16.63 12.52 -2.25
C PHE A 132 17.45 11.90 -1.14
N LEU A 133 18.31 12.70 -0.51
CA LEU A 133 19.13 12.32 0.64
C LEU A 133 18.58 12.98 1.90
N TRP A 134 18.55 12.22 2.99
CA TRP A 134 17.93 12.59 4.25
C TRP A 134 18.81 12.20 5.43
N ASP A 135 19.26 13.19 6.20
CA ASP A 135 19.84 12.92 7.51
C ASP A 135 18.72 12.55 8.50
N VAL A 136 18.80 11.33 9.04
CA VAL A 136 17.75 10.80 9.92
C VAL A 136 17.66 11.62 11.21
N ASN A 137 18.80 12.13 11.72
CA ASN A 137 18.79 12.93 12.95
C ASN A 137 17.99 14.22 12.77
N THR A 138 18.23 14.93 11.66
CA THR A 138 17.44 16.10 11.26
C THR A 138 15.95 15.78 11.14
N LEU A 139 15.61 14.65 10.49
CA LEU A 139 14.22 14.22 10.34
C LEU A 139 13.53 13.93 11.69
N THR A 140 14.23 13.28 12.62
CA THR A 140 13.69 12.96 13.95
C THR A 140 13.56 14.18 14.87
N ALA A 141 14.28 15.27 14.57
CA ALA A 141 14.22 16.53 15.30
C ALA A 141 13.13 17.49 14.79
N LEU A 142 12.37 17.10 13.77
CA LEU A 142 11.25 17.90 13.26
C LEU A 142 10.15 18.02 14.33
N THR A 143 9.65 19.24 14.51
CA THR A 143 8.57 19.58 15.44
C THR A 143 7.57 20.51 14.74
N ALA A 144 6.45 20.85 15.40
CA ALA A 144 5.51 21.84 14.88
C ALA A 144 6.18 23.22 14.63
N SER A 145 7.19 23.59 15.42
CA SER A 145 7.93 24.85 15.28
C SER A 145 9.14 24.77 14.35
N ASN A 146 9.66 23.56 14.09
CA ASN A 146 10.76 23.31 13.16
C ASN A 146 10.34 22.24 12.13
N ASN A 147 9.54 22.66 11.15
CA ASN A 147 8.93 21.79 10.14
C ASN A 147 9.60 21.88 8.76
N THR A 148 10.74 22.56 8.66
CA THR A 148 11.48 22.72 7.40
C THR A 148 12.61 21.69 7.31
N VAL A 149 12.71 21.03 6.15
CA VAL A 149 13.81 20.09 5.85
C VAL A 149 14.52 20.55 4.58
N THR A 150 15.85 20.62 4.62
CA THR A 150 16.65 20.90 3.43
C THR A 150 16.76 19.64 2.58
N THR A 151 16.42 19.76 1.30
CA THR A 151 16.46 18.62 0.37
C THR A 151 17.75 18.63 -0.43
N SER A 152 18.55 17.57 -0.31
CA SER A 152 19.64 17.29 -1.25
C SER A 152 19.17 16.25 -2.26
N SER A 153 19.38 16.50 -3.55
CA SER A 153 18.94 15.58 -4.62
C SER A 153 20.08 15.16 -5.54
N LEU A 154 20.01 13.92 -6.03
CA LEU A 154 20.94 13.40 -7.03
C LEU A 154 20.26 13.36 -8.39
N SER A 155 20.84 14.06 -9.36
CA SER A 155 20.35 14.08 -10.74
C SER A 155 21.08 13.08 -11.63
N GLY A 156 20.44 12.68 -12.73
CA GLY A 156 21.08 11.98 -13.84
C GLY A 156 20.37 10.71 -14.32
N ASN A 157 19.47 10.12 -13.52
CA ASN A 157 18.64 9.00 -13.96
C ASN A 157 17.75 9.45 -15.13
N LYS A 158 17.69 8.65 -16.19
CA LYS A 158 16.85 8.95 -17.37
C LYS A 158 15.48 8.27 -17.32
N ASP A 159 15.34 7.27 -16.46
CA ASP A 159 14.17 6.41 -16.37
C ASP A 159 13.85 6.09 -14.90
N SER A 160 12.70 5.46 -14.66
CA SER A 160 12.15 5.16 -13.34
C SER A 160 13.06 4.24 -12.52
N ILE A 161 13.29 4.60 -11.25
CA ILE A 161 14.21 3.89 -10.35
C ILE A 161 13.44 2.81 -9.58
N TYR A 162 14.00 1.61 -9.54
CA TYR A 162 13.40 0.44 -8.88
C TYR A 162 14.24 -0.11 -7.73
N SER A 163 15.53 0.23 -7.67
CA SER A 163 16.41 -0.17 -6.58
C SER A 163 17.42 0.91 -6.23
N LEU A 164 17.82 0.94 -4.97
CA LEU A 164 18.76 1.89 -4.42
C LEU A 164 19.61 1.17 -3.37
N ALA A 165 20.91 1.42 -3.34
CA ALA A 165 21.80 0.91 -2.30
C ALA A 165 22.85 1.96 -1.93
N MET A 166 23.21 2.02 -0.65
CA MET A 166 24.28 2.85 -0.11
C MET A 166 25.20 1.95 0.71
N ASN A 167 26.50 2.20 0.69
CA ASN A 167 27.42 1.45 1.53
C ASN A 167 27.34 1.95 2.99
N GLN A 168 27.79 1.12 3.93
CA GLN A 168 27.68 1.41 5.36
C GLN A 168 28.33 2.75 5.76
N MET A 169 29.47 3.09 5.14
CA MET A 169 30.23 4.32 5.42
C MET A 169 29.59 5.59 4.82
N GLY A 170 28.59 5.46 3.94
CA GLY A 170 27.93 6.59 3.29
C GLY A 170 28.84 7.34 2.31
N THR A 171 29.67 6.61 1.55
CA THR A 171 30.60 7.18 0.55
C THR A 171 30.18 6.89 -0.89
N VAL A 172 29.31 5.91 -1.10
CA VAL A 172 28.83 5.48 -2.41
C VAL A 172 27.35 5.20 -2.35
N ILE A 173 26.60 5.74 -3.30
CA ILE A 173 25.20 5.38 -3.56
C ILE A 173 25.04 4.93 -5.01
N VAL A 174 24.29 3.84 -5.22
CA VAL A 174 24.01 3.25 -6.53
C VAL A 174 22.50 3.18 -6.76
N SER A 175 22.04 3.57 -7.94
CA SER A 175 20.65 3.35 -8.38
C SER A 175 20.57 2.32 -9.50
N GLY A 176 19.47 1.56 -9.50
CA GLY A 176 19.10 0.60 -10.53
C GLY A 176 17.70 0.94 -11.05
N SER A 177 17.56 0.92 -12.38
CA SER A 177 16.37 1.45 -13.06
C SER A 177 16.03 0.64 -14.33
N THR A 178 14.91 1.02 -14.96
CA THR A 178 14.54 0.58 -16.31
C THR A 178 15.48 1.09 -17.39
N GLU A 179 16.42 2.00 -17.08
CA GLU A 179 17.53 2.39 -17.97
C GLU A 179 18.54 1.24 -18.16
N LYS A 180 18.47 0.16 -17.35
CA LYS A 180 19.33 -1.03 -17.42
C LYS A 180 20.81 -0.77 -17.07
N VAL A 181 21.11 0.48 -16.68
CA VAL A 181 22.43 0.98 -16.31
C VAL A 181 22.41 1.33 -14.83
N LEU A 182 23.43 0.88 -14.10
CA LEU A 182 23.62 1.33 -12.73
C LEU A 182 24.31 2.69 -12.75
N ARG A 183 23.79 3.63 -11.98
CA ARG A 183 24.41 4.95 -11.82
C ARG A 183 24.92 5.10 -10.41
N VAL A 184 26.08 5.74 -10.28
CA VAL A 184 26.82 5.80 -9.02
C VAL A 184 27.18 7.25 -8.69
N TRP A 185 26.97 7.65 -7.44
CA TRP A 185 27.32 8.98 -6.93
C TRP A 185 28.06 8.89 -5.60
N ASP A 186 28.76 9.96 -5.27
CA ASP A 186 29.16 10.26 -3.89
C ASP A 186 28.02 11.06 -3.23
N PRO A 187 27.36 10.54 -2.18
CA PRO A 187 26.24 11.21 -1.54
C PRO A 187 26.65 12.48 -0.76
N ARG A 188 27.94 12.67 -0.46
CA ARG A 188 28.45 13.84 0.29
C ARG A 188 28.59 15.07 -0.59
N THR A 189 29.04 14.84 -1.82
CA THR A 189 29.30 15.90 -2.82
C THR A 189 28.20 15.98 -3.88
N CYS A 190 27.29 15.01 -3.90
CA CYS A 190 26.31 14.79 -4.97
C CYS A 190 26.95 14.58 -6.37
N ALA A 191 28.26 14.31 -6.42
CA ALA A 191 29.00 14.15 -7.67
C ALA A 191 28.69 12.80 -8.33
N LYS A 192 28.53 12.81 -9.65
CA LYS A 192 28.40 11.60 -10.47
C LYS A 192 29.76 10.93 -10.58
N LEU A 193 29.87 9.67 -10.15
CA LEU A 193 31.12 8.91 -10.19
C LEU A 193 31.24 8.09 -11.47
N MET A 194 30.24 7.26 -11.79
CA MET A 194 30.29 6.36 -12.95
C MET A 194 28.91 5.86 -13.40
N LYS A 195 28.91 5.19 -14.55
CA LYS A 195 27.76 4.46 -15.11
C LYS A 195 28.20 3.05 -15.47
N LEU A 196 27.57 2.04 -14.90
CA LEU A 196 27.93 0.64 -15.15
C LEU A 196 26.89 0.02 -16.08
N LYS A 197 27.32 -0.26 -17.32
CA LYS A 197 26.49 -0.93 -18.33
C LYS A 197 26.73 -2.43 -18.30
N GLY A 198 25.67 -3.22 -18.45
CA GLY A 198 25.80 -4.66 -18.63
C GLY A 198 24.49 -5.42 -18.52
N HIS A 199 23.57 -5.01 -17.65
CA HIS A 199 22.23 -5.60 -17.61
C HIS A 199 21.44 -5.29 -18.88
N SER A 200 20.53 -6.20 -19.24
CA SER A 200 19.67 -6.10 -20.42
C SER A 200 18.21 -5.78 -20.07
N ASP A 201 17.89 -5.67 -18.78
CA ASP A 201 16.57 -5.34 -18.28
C ASP A 201 16.65 -4.56 -16.94
N ASN A 202 15.49 -4.27 -16.35
CA ASN A 202 15.31 -3.49 -15.13
C ASN A 202 16.01 -4.12 -13.92
N VAL A 203 16.79 -3.31 -13.20
CA VAL A 203 17.56 -3.71 -12.01
C VAL A 203 16.73 -3.46 -10.75
N LYS A 204 16.34 -4.54 -10.06
CA LYS A 204 15.42 -4.50 -8.91
C LYS A 204 16.08 -4.76 -7.55
N SER A 205 17.33 -5.21 -7.54
CA SER A 205 18.07 -5.40 -6.29
C SER A 205 19.50 -4.92 -6.42
N LEU A 206 19.99 -4.24 -5.39
CA LEU A 206 21.35 -3.72 -5.29
C LEU A 206 21.88 -3.95 -3.89
N LEU A 207 23.14 -4.34 -3.79
CA LEU A 207 23.90 -4.41 -2.54
C LEU A 207 25.29 -3.82 -2.76
N LEU A 208 25.83 -3.17 -1.73
CA LEU A 208 27.21 -2.68 -1.70
C LEU A 208 27.93 -3.37 -0.55
N ASN A 209 29.21 -3.66 -0.74
CA ASN A 209 30.08 -4.04 0.37
C ASN A 209 30.37 -2.82 1.27
N ARG A 210 30.93 -3.08 2.46
CA ARG A 210 31.09 -2.06 3.52
C ARG A 210 31.89 -0.82 3.07
N ASP A 211 33.00 -1.04 2.38
CA ASP A 211 33.91 -0.01 1.87
C ASP A 211 33.41 0.66 0.57
N GLY A 212 32.38 0.11 -0.07
CA GLY A 212 31.83 0.64 -1.31
C GLY A 212 32.76 0.45 -2.51
N THR A 213 33.57 -0.62 -2.52
CA THR A 213 34.46 -0.96 -3.65
C THR A 213 33.84 -1.97 -4.62
N GLN A 214 32.85 -2.73 -4.17
CA GLN A 214 32.13 -3.72 -4.97
C GLN A 214 30.62 -3.58 -4.83
N CYS A 215 29.91 -3.88 -5.92
CA CYS A 215 28.45 -3.88 -5.97
C CYS A 215 27.93 -5.21 -6.50
N LEU A 216 26.85 -5.70 -5.93
CA LEU A 216 26.04 -6.79 -6.47
C LEU A 216 24.73 -6.23 -6.99
N SER A 217 24.27 -6.72 -8.14
CA SER A 217 22.99 -6.32 -8.72
C SER A 217 22.19 -7.50 -9.25
N GLY A 218 20.89 -7.51 -8.97
CA GLY A 218 19.93 -8.50 -9.45
C GLY A 218 18.93 -7.84 -10.40
N SER A 219 18.73 -8.46 -11.55
CA SER A 219 17.97 -7.88 -12.66
C SER A 219 16.85 -8.77 -13.15
N SER A 220 15.86 -8.14 -13.78
CA SER A 220 14.76 -8.81 -14.47
C SER A 220 15.23 -9.64 -15.67
N ASP A 221 16.48 -9.46 -16.12
CA ASP A 221 17.13 -10.30 -17.14
C ASP A 221 17.57 -11.69 -16.64
N GLY A 222 17.28 -12.03 -15.37
CA GLY A 222 17.62 -13.32 -14.75
C GLY A 222 19.06 -13.43 -14.28
N THR A 223 19.87 -12.38 -14.43
CA THR A 223 21.28 -12.40 -14.03
C THR A 223 21.53 -11.67 -12.72
N ILE A 224 22.54 -12.14 -12.00
CA ILE A 224 23.17 -11.43 -10.90
C ILE A 224 24.56 -11.00 -11.37
N ARG A 225 24.94 -9.75 -11.13
CA ARG A 225 26.26 -9.24 -11.54
C ARG A 225 27.05 -8.73 -10.35
N LEU A 226 28.34 -9.05 -10.34
CA LEU A 226 29.32 -8.47 -9.44
C LEU A 226 30.12 -7.41 -10.20
N TRP A 227 30.25 -6.23 -9.60
CA TRP A 227 30.92 -5.07 -10.18
C TRP A 227 32.10 -4.66 -9.31
N SER A 228 33.22 -4.33 -9.95
CA SER A 228 34.29 -3.58 -9.30
C SER A 228 34.10 -2.10 -9.60
N LEU A 229 33.91 -1.28 -8.56
CA LEU A 229 33.72 0.16 -8.71
C LEU A 229 35.05 0.86 -9.02
N GLY A 230 36.17 0.37 -8.48
CA GLY A 230 37.50 0.87 -8.84
C GLY A 230 37.85 0.64 -10.32
N GLN A 231 37.49 -0.53 -10.86
CA GLN A 231 37.70 -0.85 -12.29
C GLN A 231 36.54 -0.38 -13.20
N GLN A 232 35.46 0.14 -12.62
CA GLN A 232 34.25 0.61 -13.30
C GLN A 232 33.65 -0.41 -14.29
N ARG A 233 33.70 -1.70 -13.95
CA ARG A 233 33.24 -2.78 -14.84
C ARG A 233 32.61 -3.95 -14.10
N CYS A 234 31.82 -4.73 -14.83
CA CYS A 234 31.36 -6.03 -14.39
C CYS A 234 32.55 -7.00 -14.34
N ILE A 235 32.71 -7.72 -13.22
CA ILE A 235 33.78 -8.70 -13.03
C ILE A 235 33.26 -10.15 -13.02
N ALA A 236 31.96 -10.36 -12.73
CA ALA A 236 31.32 -11.67 -12.84
C ALA A 236 29.82 -11.55 -13.14
N THR A 237 29.25 -12.56 -13.81
CA THR A 237 27.81 -12.68 -14.09
C THR A 237 27.34 -14.09 -13.77
N TYR A 238 26.38 -14.20 -12.86
CA TYR A 238 25.82 -15.47 -12.38
C TYR A 238 24.43 -15.67 -12.98
N ARG A 239 24.17 -16.86 -13.52
CA ARG A 239 22.89 -17.27 -14.13
C ARG A 239 22.33 -18.47 -13.37
N VAL A 240 21.80 -18.19 -12.20
CA VAL A 240 21.24 -19.22 -11.30
C VAL A 240 19.71 -19.27 -11.31
N HIS A 241 19.06 -18.28 -11.92
CA HIS A 241 17.61 -18.16 -12.01
C HIS A 241 17.14 -18.28 -13.46
N ASP A 242 15.94 -18.86 -13.63
CA ASP A 242 15.29 -19.03 -14.93
C ASP A 242 14.48 -17.78 -15.34
N GLU A 243 14.11 -16.96 -14.36
CA GLU A 243 13.36 -15.71 -14.53
C GLU A 243 14.02 -14.55 -13.75
N GLY A 244 13.40 -13.36 -13.78
CA GLY A 244 13.97 -12.15 -13.17
C GLY A 244 14.28 -12.26 -11.67
N VAL A 245 15.47 -11.77 -11.28
CA VAL A 245 15.96 -11.72 -9.89
C VAL A 245 15.56 -10.40 -9.25
N TRP A 246 14.83 -10.47 -8.13
CA TRP A 246 14.20 -9.29 -7.51
C TRP A 246 14.73 -8.98 -6.11
N ALA A 247 15.27 -9.97 -5.42
CA ALA A 247 15.79 -9.84 -4.06
C ALA A 247 17.20 -10.44 -3.96
N LEU A 248 18.09 -9.71 -3.30
CA LEU A 248 19.43 -10.16 -2.94
C LEU A 248 19.68 -9.89 -1.46
N GLN A 249 20.41 -10.78 -0.83
CA GLN A 249 21.09 -10.59 0.45
C GLN A 249 22.53 -11.11 0.34
N VAL A 250 23.40 -10.68 1.24
CA VAL A 250 24.81 -11.12 1.28
C VAL A 250 25.28 -11.25 2.73
N ASN A 251 26.17 -12.22 2.98
CA ASN A 251 26.84 -12.37 4.27
C ASN A 251 27.84 -11.24 4.54
N GLU A 252 28.31 -11.10 5.78
CA GLU A 252 29.19 -9.99 6.18
C GLU A 252 30.52 -9.97 5.40
N ALA A 253 31.07 -11.14 5.11
CA ALA A 253 32.30 -11.28 4.34
C ALA A 253 32.16 -10.91 2.85
N PHE A 254 30.94 -10.64 2.36
CA PHE A 254 30.67 -10.37 0.94
C PHE A 254 31.14 -11.49 0.00
N THR A 255 30.95 -12.75 0.41
CA THR A 255 31.40 -13.94 -0.33
C THR A 255 30.27 -14.86 -0.77
N HIS A 256 29.14 -14.86 -0.05
CA HIS A 256 27.98 -15.69 -0.36
C HIS A 256 26.77 -14.81 -0.60
N ILE A 257 26.15 -14.97 -1.77
CA ILE A 257 24.94 -14.26 -2.14
C ILE A 257 23.73 -15.15 -1.97
N TYR A 258 22.65 -14.56 -1.47
CA TYR A 258 21.35 -15.18 -1.36
C TYR A 258 20.44 -14.48 -2.35
N SER A 259 19.86 -15.21 -3.29
CA SER A 259 19.09 -14.64 -4.40
C SER A 259 17.73 -15.30 -4.56
N GLY A 260 16.73 -14.49 -4.89
CA GLY A 260 15.36 -14.93 -5.14
C GLY A 260 14.61 -13.97 -6.06
N GLY A 261 13.60 -14.46 -6.75
CA GLY A 261 12.80 -13.63 -7.64
C GLY A 261 11.55 -14.31 -8.17
N ARG A 262 11.30 -14.11 -9.46
CA ARG A 262 10.05 -14.50 -10.12
C ARG A 262 9.85 -16.02 -10.22
N ASP A 263 10.93 -16.76 -10.37
CA ASP A 263 10.96 -18.22 -10.45
C ASP A 263 10.74 -18.92 -9.10
N LYS A 264 10.58 -18.15 -8.00
CA LYS A 264 10.28 -18.60 -6.63
C LYS A 264 11.40 -19.39 -5.94
N LYS A 265 12.43 -19.80 -6.66
CA LYS A 265 13.59 -20.52 -6.11
C LYS A 265 14.45 -19.55 -5.33
N ILE A 266 15.06 -20.02 -4.23
CA ILE A 266 16.01 -19.25 -3.44
C ILE A 266 17.33 -19.98 -3.40
N PHE A 267 18.40 -19.33 -3.86
CA PHE A 267 19.74 -19.91 -3.92
C PHE A 267 20.70 -19.21 -2.97
N CYS A 268 21.64 -19.96 -2.41
CA CYS A 268 22.91 -19.44 -1.88
C CYS A 268 24.02 -19.78 -2.88
N THR A 269 24.77 -18.79 -3.37
CA THR A 269 25.85 -18.97 -4.35
C THR A 269 27.17 -18.40 -3.82
N ASP A 270 28.27 -19.15 -3.91
CA ASP A 270 29.61 -18.64 -3.59
C ASP A 270 30.12 -17.76 -4.75
N LEU A 271 30.45 -16.50 -4.46
CA LEU A 271 30.92 -15.55 -5.47
C LEU A 271 32.29 -15.91 -6.06
N ARG A 272 33.08 -16.74 -5.37
CA ARG A 272 34.42 -17.16 -5.82
C ARG A 272 34.36 -18.38 -6.72
N ASN A 273 33.35 -19.23 -6.51
CA ASN A 273 33.11 -20.43 -7.31
C ASN A 273 31.60 -20.59 -7.54
N PRO A 274 31.07 -20.12 -8.68
CA PRO A 274 29.63 -20.09 -8.94
C PRO A 274 29.01 -21.47 -9.14
N ASP A 275 29.83 -22.51 -9.38
CA ASP A 275 29.36 -23.89 -9.45
C ASP A 275 28.92 -24.40 -8.06
N ILE A 276 29.45 -23.77 -6.99
CA ILE A 276 28.99 -24.01 -5.62
C ILE A 276 27.75 -23.18 -5.36
N ARG A 277 26.59 -23.78 -5.63
CA ARG A 277 25.27 -23.23 -5.30
C ARG A 277 24.40 -24.23 -4.56
N VAL A 278 23.63 -23.74 -3.61
CA VAL A 278 22.66 -24.53 -2.83
C VAL A 278 21.27 -23.96 -3.08
N LEU A 279 20.35 -24.80 -3.54
CA LEU A 279 18.92 -24.47 -3.52
C LEU A 279 18.44 -24.52 -2.07
N ILE A 280 18.11 -23.37 -1.48
CA ILE A 280 17.63 -23.30 -0.10
C ILE A 280 16.20 -23.84 -0.04
N CYS A 281 15.32 -23.30 -0.87
CA CYS A 281 13.92 -23.70 -0.95
C CYS A 281 13.29 -23.19 -2.26
N GLU A 282 12.08 -23.67 -2.55
CA GLU A 282 11.18 -23.09 -3.54
C GLU A 282 9.95 -22.54 -2.82
N GLU A 283 9.73 -21.23 -2.94
CA GLU A 283 8.57 -20.55 -2.33
C GLU A 283 7.27 -20.81 -3.09
N LYS A 284 6.14 -20.61 -2.39
CA LYS A 284 4.81 -20.80 -3.00
C LYS A 284 4.39 -19.67 -3.95
N ALA A 285 5.18 -18.60 -4.02
CA ALA A 285 4.91 -17.41 -4.81
C ALA A 285 6.21 -16.64 -5.11
N PRO A 286 6.22 -15.76 -6.13
CA PRO A 286 7.39 -14.95 -6.47
C PRO A 286 7.95 -14.20 -5.25
N VAL A 287 9.27 -14.30 -5.07
CA VAL A 287 10.00 -13.66 -3.96
C VAL A 287 10.15 -12.18 -4.25
N LEU A 288 9.76 -11.33 -3.30
CA LEU A 288 9.84 -9.87 -3.42
C LEU A 288 11.03 -9.28 -2.66
N LYS A 289 11.27 -9.77 -1.43
CA LYS A 289 12.39 -9.34 -0.59
C LYS A 289 12.81 -10.48 0.32
N MET A 290 14.04 -10.39 0.81
CA MET A 290 14.59 -11.29 1.81
C MET A 290 15.36 -10.48 2.84
N GLU A 291 15.42 -10.96 4.08
CA GLU A 291 16.19 -10.36 5.16
C GLU A 291 16.90 -11.45 5.96
N LEU A 292 18.24 -11.39 6.00
CA LEU A 292 19.04 -12.35 6.76
C LEU A 292 18.97 -12.04 8.25
N ASP A 293 18.92 -13.09 9.06
CA ASP A 293 19.30 -12.96 10.46
C ASP A 293 20.83 -12.84 10.55
N ARG A 294 21.31 -11.73 11.11
CA ARG A 294 22.74 -11.39 11.19
C ARG A 294 23.30 -11.57 12.60
N THR A 295 22.64 -12.37 13.45
CA THR A 295 23.11 -12.64 14.82
C THR A 295 24.29 -13.60 14.89
N ALA A 296 24.59 -14.34 13.82
CA ALA A 296 25.75 -15.22 13.70
C ALA A 296 26.32 -15.24 12.27
N ASP A 297 27.58 -15.67 12.13
CA ASP A 297 28.23 -15.96 10.84
C ASP A 297 28.70 -17.43 10.83
N PRO A 298 28.22 -18.29 9.91
CA PRO A 298 27.25 -18.02 8.84
C PRO A 298 25.85 -17.63 9.37
N PRO A 299 25.06 -16.88 8.60
CA PRO A 299 23.71 -16.47 9.01
C PRO A 299 22.82 -17.70 9.24
N PRO A 300 22.10 -17.78 10.38
CA PRO A 300 21.39 -19.01 10.76
C PRO A 300 20.08 -19.21 10.01
N VAL A 301 19.40 -18.12 9.62
CA VAL A 301 18.09 -18.15 8.96
C VAL A 301 17.93 -16.98 7.99
N ILE A 302 16.98 -17.10 7.08
CA ILE A 302 16.55 -16.03 6.17
C ILE A 302 15.03 -15.86 6.23
N TRP A 303 14.59 -14.62 6.42
CA TRP A 303 13.19 -14.24 6.29
C TRP A 303 12.88 -13.89 4.84
N VAL A 304 11.72 -14.33 4.36
CA VAL A 304 11.35 -14.23 2.94
C VAL A 304 9.93 -13.68 2.83
N SER A 305 9.78 -12.63 2.02
CA SER A 305 8.50 -12.07 1.64
C SER A 305 8.19 -12.34 0.17
N THR A 306 6.92 -12.57 -0.14
CA THR A 306 6.45 -12.92 -1.49
C THR A 306 5.22 -12.09 -1.88
N THR A 307 4.65 -12.37 -3.05
CA THR A 307 3.36 -11.80 -3.43
C THR A 307 2.18 -12.33 -2.59
N LYS A 308 2.38 -13.37 -1.77
CA LYS A 308 1.40 -13.81 -0.75
C LYS A 308 1.58 -12.99 0.53
N SER A 309 0.51 -12.92 1.33
CA SER A 309 0.45 -12.19 2.59
C SER A 309 1.22 -12.85 3.75
N SER A 310 1.48 -14.15 3.67
CA SER A 310 2.30 -14.88 4.64
C SER A 310 3.79 -14.55 4.48
N VAL A 311 4.52 -14.52 5.59
CA VAL A 311 5.97 -14.32 5.61
C VAL A 311 6.63 -15.52 6.27
N ASN A 312 7.64 -16.09 5.60
CA ASN A 312 8.27 -17.34 6.00
C ASN A 312 9.70 -17.11 6.49
N LYS A 313 10.13 -17.91 7.46
CA LYS A 313 11.52 -18.00 7.92
C LYS A 313 12.09 -19.35 7.52
N TRP A 314 13.22 -19.36 6.84
CA TRP A 314 13.87 -20.58 6.35
C TRP A 314 15.20 -20.78 7.05
N CYS A 315 15.47 -22.03 7.45
CA CYS A 315 16.72 -22.39 8.12
C CYS A 315 17.87 -22.46 7.11
N LEU A 316 19.04 -21.95 7.50
CA LEU A 316 20.28 -22.04 6.70
C LEU A 316 21.32 -22.98 7.34
N LYS A 317 20.97 -23.65 8.44
CA LYS A 317 21.84 -24.64 9.07
C LYS A 317 22.11 -25.79 8.09
N GLY A 318 23.37 -26.22 8.00
CA GLY A 318 23.78 -27.32 7.11
C GLY A 318 24.15 -26.89 5.68
N ILE A 319 24.18 -25.58 5.37
CA ILE A 319 24.59 -25.08 4.03
C ILE A 319 26.01 -25.53 3.64
N HIS A 320 26.89 -25.74 4.64
CA HIS A 320 28.25 -26.22 4.44
C HIS A 320 28.34 -27.74 4.26
N ASN A 321 27.36 -28.51 4.73
CA ASN A 321 27.37 -29.98 4.64
C ASN A 321 27.10 -30.46 3.21
N PHE A 322 26.33 -29.69 2.42
CA PHE A 322 26.09 -29.97 1.00
C PHE A 322 27.37 -29.89 0.16
N ARG A 323 28.42 -29.22 0.65
CA ARG A 323 29.75 -29.20 0.01
C ARG A 323 30.49 -30.52 0.12
N ALA A 324 30.13 -31.39 1.08
CA ALA A 324 30.88 -32.61 1.39
C ALA A 324 30.31 -33.88 0.73
N SER A 325 29.07 -33.85 0.21
CA SER A 325 28.39 -35.04 -0.33
C SER A 325 28.27 -35.07 -1.86
N GLY A 326 28.92 -34.15 -2.57
CA GLY A 326 28.97 -34.17 -4.03
C GLY A 326 30.22 -34.90 -4.49
N ASP A 327 30.09 -36.18 -4.82
CA ASP A 327 31.06 -36.88 -5.67
C ASP A 327 31.32 -36.06 -6.94
N TYR A 328 32.54 -36.13 -7.46
CA TYR A 328 33.03 -35.42 -8.64
C TYR A 328 32.33 -35.80 -9.97
N ASP A 329 31.17 -36.44 -9.92
CA ASP A 329 30.31 -36.77 -11.07
C ASP A 329 29.14 -35.78 -11.14
N ASN A 330 29.45 -34.56 -11.58
CA ASN A 330 28.45 -33.52 -11.87
C ASN A 330 27.74 -33.83 -13.20
N ASP A 331 26.70 -34.67 -13.16
CA ASP A 331 25.61 -34.54 -14.13
C ASP A 331 24.90 -33.20 -13.85
N ILE A 332 25.27 -32.17 -14.61
CA ILE A 332 24.71 -30.80 -14.61
C ILE A 332 23.17 -30.79 -14.83
N ILE A 333 22.58 -31.95 -15.15
CA ILE A 333 21.19 -32.17 -15.52
C ILE A 333 20.33 -32.64 -14.31
N ALA A 334 20.94 -33.09 -13.21
CA ALA A 334 20.18 -33.55 -12.05
C ALA A 334 19.53 -32.37 -11.28
N PRO A 335 18.22 -32.40 -10.98
CA PRO A 335 17.56 -31.33 -10.23
C PRO A 335 18.14 -31.22 -8.82
N LEU A 336 18.55 -30.00 -8.44
CA LEU A 336 19.05 -29.72 -7.10
C LEU A 336 17.96 -29.98 -6.06
N THR A 337 18.24 -30.85 -5.08
CA THR A 337 17.35 -31.07 -3.94
C THR A 337 17.39 -29.85 -3.01
N PRO A 338 16.24 -29.29 -2.59
CA PRO A 338 16.20 -28.15 -1.69
C PRO A 338 16.71 -28.50 -0.29
N LEU A 339 17.45 -27.58 0.33
CA LEU A 339 17.91 -27.69 1.73
C LEU A 339 16.72 -27.80 2.71
N CYS A 340 15.66 -27.04 2.45
CA CYS A 340 14.46 -26.98 3.28
C CYS A 340 13.21 -27.24 2.43
N THR A 341 12.35 -28.15 2.89
CA THR A 341 11.04 -28.44 2.27
C THR A 341 9.88 -27.73 2.99
N ALA A 342 10.11 -27.25 4.21
CA ALA A 342 9.15 -26.48 5.00
C ALA A 342 9.84 -25.33 5.76
N PRO A 343 9.15 -24.20 5.99
CA PRO A 343 9.68 -23.09 6.76
C PRO A 343 9.79 -23.43 8.25
N GLU A 344 10.81 -22.88 8.91
CA GLU A 344 11.02 -23.00 10.36
C GLU A 344 9.97 -22.22 11.16
N GLN A 345 9.52 -21.09 10.62
CA GLN A 345 8.47 -20.26 11.21
C GLN A 345 7.63 -19.60 10.12
N VAL A 346 6.33 -19.45 10.36
CA VAL A 346 5.39 -18.81 9.45
C VAL A 346 4.62 -17.72 10.18
N ILE A 347 4.73 -16.48 9.70
CA ILE A 347 3.80 -15.41 10.06
C ILE A 347 2.58 -15.54 9.14
N LYS A 348 1.41 -15.78 9.74
CA LYS A 348 0.16 -15.97 9.01
C LYS A 348 -0.23 -14.69 8.26
N GLY A 349 -0.70 -14.87 7.02
CA GLY A 349 -1.29 -13.82 6.19
C GLY A 349 -2.82 -13.90 6.17
N GLY A 350 -3.48 -12.77 5.94
CA GLY A 350 -4.91 -12.69 5.66
C GLY A 350 -5.22 -12.87 4.18
N ALA A 351 -6.50 -12.99 3.83
CA ALA A 351 -6.94 -13.14 2.46
C ALA A 351 -7.07 -11.78 1.75
N SER A 352 -6.61 -11.71 0.50
CA SER A 352 -6.79 -10.53 -0.36
C SER A 352 -8.07 -10.67 -1.18
N ILE A 353 -8.84 -9.61 -1.31
CA ILE A 353 -9.93 -9.55 -2.29
C ILE A 353 -9.29 -9.42 -3.69
N ILE A 354 -9.67 -10.32 -4.60
CA ILE A 354 -9.08 -10.42 -5.95
C ILE A 354 -10.11 -10.27 -7.07
N GLN A 355 -11.40 -10.41 -6.77
CA GLN A 355 -12.49 -10.11 -7.69
C GLN A 355 -13.57 -9.31 -6.96
N CYS A 356 -14.21 -8.40 -7.70
CA CYS A 356 -15.26 -7.52 -7.22
C CYS A 356 -16.30 -7.37 -8.34
N HIS A 357 -17.59 -7.44 -7.99
CA HIS A 357 -18.69 -7.15 -8.89
C HIS A 357 -19.67 -6.19 -8.21
N ILE A 358 -19.90 -5.04 -8.83
CA ILE A 358 -20.87 -4.04 -8.38
C ILE A 358 -22.24 -4.40 -8.94
N LEU A 359 -23.21 -4.67 -8.07
CA LEU A 359 -24.57 -5.02 -8.49
C LEU A 359 -25.31 -3.83 -9.13
N ASN A 360 -26.43 -4.13 -9.79
CA ASN A 360 -27.21 -3.14 -10.57
C ASN A 360 -27.81 -2.01 -9.73
N ASP A 361 -28.01 -2.25 -8.43
CA ASP A 361 -28.50 -1.23 -7.49
C ASP A 361 -27.43 -0.19 -7.11
N LYS A 362 -26.18 -0.36 -7.56
CA LYS A 362 -25.03 0.49 -7.22
C LYS A 362 -24.93 0.76 -5.73
N ARG A 363 -25.23 -0.24 -4.92
CA ARG A 363 -25.04 -0.18 -3.47
C ARG A 363 -24.36 -1.41 -2.94
N HIS A 364 -24.68 -2.57 -3.52
CA HIS A 364 -24.14 -3.82 -3.05
C HIS A 364 -23.00 -4.32 -3.94
N ILE A 365 -22.00 -4.93 -3.31
CA ILE A 365 -20.87 -5.56 -3.98
C ILE A 365 -20.80 -7.03 -3.58
N VAL A 366 -20.44 -7.88 -4.53
CA VAL A 366 -20.01 -9.26 -4.29
C VAL A 366 -18.51 -9.35 -4.56
N THR A 367 -17.75 -9.95 -3.64
CA THR A 367 -16.29 -10.14 -3.79
C THR A 367 -15.88 -11.59 -3.71
N LYS A 368 -14.75 -11.94 -4.31
CA LYS A 368 -14.04 -13.20 -4.07
C LYS A 368 -12.62 -12.95 -3.58
N ASP A 369 -12.20 -13.67 -2.55
CA ASP A 369 -10.86 -13.55 -1.96
C ASP A 369 -9.87 -14.64 -2.44
N THR A 370 -8.61 -14.55 -2.04
CA THR A 370 -7.55 -15.53 -2.35
C THR A 370 -7.78 -16.93 -1.77
N ASN A 371 -8.71 -17.07 -0.82
CA ASN A 371 -9.13 -18.35 -0.25
C ASN A 371 -10.36 -18.92 -0.98
N ASN A 372 -10.82 -18.24 -2.04
CA ASN A 372 -12.06 -18.51 -2.78
C ASN A 372 -13.34 -18.33 -1.96
N ASN A 373 -13.29 -17.58 -0.85
CA ASN A 373 -14.50 -17.20 -0.15
C ASN A 373 -15.18 -16.05 -0.89
N VAL A 374 -16.49 -16.14 -1.03
CA VAL A 374 -17.35 -15.09 -1.56
C VAL A 374 -18.02 -14.36 -0.39
N ALA A 375 -18.11 -13.04 -0.50
CA ALA A 375 -18.77 -12.21 0.50
C ALA A 375 -19.59 -11.10 -0.17
N PHE A 376 -20.64 -10.68 0.52
CA PHE A 376 -21.55 -9.62 0.10
C PHE A 376 -21.42 -8.40 1.01
N TRP A 377 -21.41 -7.21 0.41
CA TRP A 377 -21.05 -5.96 1.07
C TRP A 377 -22.07 -4.87 0.75
N ASP A 378 -22.30 -3.96 1.70
CA ASP A 378 -23.05 -2.73 1.52
C ASP A 378 -22.07 -1.55 1.44
N VAL A 379 -21.91 -0.98 0.24
CA VAL A 379 -21.00 0.15 -0.02
C VAL A 379 -21.47 1.39 0.73
N LEU A 380 -22.77 1.65 0.72
CA LEU A 380 -23.36 2.85 1.33
C LEU A 380 -23.16 2.84 2.85
N LYS A 381 -23.34 1.67 3.49
CA LYS A 381 -23.09 1.51 4.94
C LYS A 381 -21.64 1.19 5.28
N ALA A 382 -20.75 1.11 4.28
CA ALA A 382 -19.33 0.79 4.43
C ALA A 382 -19.08 -0.48 5.28
N CYS A 383 -19.87 -1.54 5.09
CA CYS A 383 -19.79 -2.73 5.93
C CYS A 383 -19.96 -4.04 5.15
N LYS A 384 -19.47 -5.13 5.74
CA LYS A 384 -19.76 -6.49 5.26
C LYS A 384 -21.18 -6.86 5.67
N GLY A 385 -21.96 -7.39 4.73
CA GLY A 385 -23.28 -7.94 4.98
C GLY A 385 -23.23 -9.40 5.41
N GLU A 386 -22.80 -10.28 4.50
CA GLU A 386 -22.77 -11.73 4.74
C GLU A 386 -21.54 -12.39 4.12
N ASP A 387 -20.97 -13.36 4.82
CA ASP A 387 -19.94 -14.27 4.30
C ASP A 387 -20.63 -15.51 3.72
N LEU A 388 -20.52 -15.69 2.40
CA LEU A 388 -21.20 -16.75 1.66
C LEU A 388 -20.35 -18.04 1.58
N GLY A 389 -19.10 -17.98 2.04
CA GLY A 389 -18.17 -19.09 1.99
C GLY A 389 -17.74 -19.43 0.56
N LYS A 390 -17.39 -20.69 0.30
CA LYS A 390 -16.87 -21.13 -1.00
C LYS A 390 -17.99 -21.50 -1.96
N VAL A 391 -18.68 -20.49 -2.47
CA VAL A 391 -19.70 -20.61 -3.53
C VAL A 391 -19.16 -20.16 -4.88
N GLU A 392 -19.83 -20.55 -5.97
CA GLU A 392 -19.47 -20.09 -7.32
C GLU A 392 -19.82 -18.61 -7.51
N PHE A 393 -18.79 -17.80 -7.81
CA PHE A 393 -18.86 -16.34 -7.82
C PHE A 393 -19.85 -15.80 -8.85
N ASP A 394 -19.80 -16.31 -10.08
CA ASP A 394 -20.68 -15.85 -11.17
C ASP A 394 -22.13 -16.31 -10.99
N GLU A 395 -22.37 -17.46 -10.34
CA GLU A 395 -23.71 -17.93 -10.02
C GLU A 395 -24.36 -17.06 -8.94
N GLU A 396 -23.59 -16.68 -7.92
CA GLU A 396 -24.10 -15.81 -6.86
C GLU A 396 -24.42 -14.39 -7.37
N ILE A 397 -23.63 -13.88 -8.33
CA ILE A 397 -23.95 -12.62 -9.04
C ILE A 397 -25.29 -12.75 -9.77
N LYS A 398 -25.49 -13.83 -10.54
CA LYS A 398 -26.74 -14.06 -11.29
C LYS A 398 -27.94 -14.19 -10.36
N LYS A 399 -27.79 -14.91 -9.24
CA LYS A 399 -28.83 -15.09 -8.23
C LYS A 399 -29.28 -13.76 -7.60
N ARG A 400 -28.37 -12.79 -7.48
CA ARG A 400 -28.62 -11.46 -6.90
C ARG A 400 -28.96 -10.39 -7.94
N PHE A 401 -29.13 -10.78 -9.20
CA PHE A 401 -29.52 -9.84 -10.25
C PHE A 401 -30.87 -9.18 -9.91
N LYS A 402 -30.88 -7.85 -9.98
CA LYS A 402 -32.09 -7.04 -9.91
C LYS A 402 -32.23 -6.29 -11.23
N GLN A 403 -33.42 -6.29 -11.81
CA GLN A 403 -33.74 -5.52 -13.01
C GLN A 403 -33.99 -4.05 -12.65
N VAL A 404 -32.93 -3.36 -12.26
CA VAL A 404 -32.91 -1.93 -11.91
C VAL A 404 -31.71 -1.28 -12.58
N TYR A 405 -31.79 0.02 -12.85
CA TYR A 405 -30.65 0.80 -13.30
C TYR A 405 -30.46 1.98 -12.35
N VAL A 406 -29.28 2.04 -11.73
CA VAL A 406 -28.80 3.19 -10.96
C VAL A 406 -27.51 3.66 -11.63
N PRO A 407 -27.33 4.98 -11.89
CA PRO A 407 -26.07 5.51 -12.40
C PRO A 407 -24.88 5.17 -11.49
N ASN A 408 -23.69 4.98 -12.07
CA ASN A 408 -22.47 4.87 -11.27
C ASN A 408 -22.24 6.19 -10.50
N TRP A 409 -21.76 6.06 -9.26
CA TRP A 409 -21.47 7.19 -8.38
C TRP A 409 -20.24 6.95 -7.50
N PHE A 410 -19.53 5.85 -7.74
CA PHE A 410 -18.28 5.51 -7.08
C PHE A 410 -17.47 4.56 -7.97
N SER A 411 -16.17 4.51 -7.69
CA SER A 411 -15.25 3.51 -8.23
C SER A 411 -14.69 2.64 -7.12
N VAL A 412 -14.18 1.45 -7.49
CA VAL A 412 -13.61 0.47 -6.55
C VAL A 412 -12.21 0.11 -6.99
N ASP A 413 -11.27 0.12 -6.06
CA ASP A 413 -9.94 -0.45 -6.25
C ASP A 413 -9.66 -1.56 -5.23
N LEU A 414 -8.85 -2.53 -5.66
CA LEU A 414 -8.45 -3.69 -4.85
C LEU A 414 -6.94 -3.72 -4.61
N LYS A 415 -6.24 -2.59 -4.79
CA LYS A 415 -4.76 -2.59 -4.78
C LYS A 415 -4.20 -3.02 -3.43
N THR A 416 -4.91 -2.71 -2.34
CA THR A 416 -4.54 -3.07 -0.97
C THR A 416 -4.97 -4.49 -0.59
N GLY A 417 -5.71 -5.20 -1.45
CA GLY A 417 -6.38 -6.45 -1.11
C GLY A 417 -7.62 -6.27 -0.22
N MET A 418 -8.01 -5.02 0.05
CA MET A 418 -9.24 -4.61 0.72
C MET A 418 -10.10 -3.79 -0.25
N LEU A 419 -11.38 -3.60 0.07
CA LEU A 419 -12.27 -2.74 -0.71
C LEU A 419 -11.96 -1.27 -0.40
N THR A 420 -11.35 -0.58 -1.35
CA THR A 420 -11.22 0.87 -1.33
C THR A 420 -12.25 1.45 -2.29
N ILE A 421 -13.10 2.35 -1.78
CA ILE A 421 -14.14 3.01 -2.55
C ILE A 421 -13.72 4.47 -2.75
N THR A 422 -13.85 4.99 -3.97
CA THR A 422 -13.47 6.35 -4.32
C THR A 422 -14.64 7.10 -4.95
N LEU A 423 -14.86 8.31 -4.45
CA LEU A 423 -15.86 9.28 -4.89
C LEU A 423 -15.16 10.43 -5.62
N ASP A 424 -15.67 10.76 -6.80
CA ASP A 424 -15.21 11.86 -7.66
C ASP A 424 -16.34 12.86 -7.86
N GLU A 425 -16.01 14.15 -7.95
CA GLU A 425 -16.98 15.23 -8.17
C GLU A 425 -17.87 15.00 -9.39
N SER A 426 -17.33 14.36 -10.44
CA SER A 426 -18.01 14.19 -11.72
C SER A 426 -19.23 13.26 -11.69
N ASP A 427 -19.24 12.25 -10.82
CA ASP A 427 -20.30 11.23 -10.77
C ASP A 427 -20.86 10.93 -9.37
N CYS A 428 -20.23 11.40 -8.29
CA CYS A 428 -20.64 11.13 -6.91
C CYS A 428 -22.13 11.40 -6.65
N PHE A 429 -22.70 12.42 -7.30
CA PHE A 429 -24.09 12.83 -7.11
C PHE A 429 -25.07 12.34 -8.18
N ALA A 430 -24.67 11.41 -9.06
CA ALA A 430 -25.52 10.94 -10.14
C ALA A 430 -26.65 9.99 -9.69
N ALA A 431 -26.52 9.34 -8.54
CA ALA A 431 -27.43 8.30 -8.09
C ALA A 431 -28.54 8.82 -7.15
N TRP A 432 -29.74 9.00 -7.70
CA TRP A 432 -30.97 9.30 -6.97
C TRP A 432 -31.87 8.06 -6.88
N VAL A 433 -32.24 7.67 -5.66
CA VAL A 433 -33.06 6.47 -5.38
C VAL A 433 -34.16 6.84 -4.39
N SER A 434 -35.32 6.18 -4.41
CA SER A 434 -36.34 6.38 -3.39
C SER A 434 -35.86 5.83 -2.03
N ALA A 435 -36.33 6.40 -0.92
CA ALA A 435 -36.00 5.90 0.41
C ALA A 435 -36.42 4.43 0.57
N LYS A 436 -37.61 4.08 0.07
CA LYS A 436 -38.15 2.71 0.13
C LYS A 436 -37.31 1.72 -0.68
N ASP A 437 -36.90 2.06 -1.92
CA ASP A 437 -36.04 1.19 -2.74
C ASP A 437 -34.63 1.06 -2.14
N ALA A 438 -34.17 2.08 -1.42
CA ALA A 438 -32.96 2.04 -0.62
C ALA A 438 -33.16 1.30 0.73
N GLY A 439 -34.34 0.76 1.02
CA GLY A 439 -34.60 0.01 2.25
C GLY A 439 -34.59 0.88 3.52
N PHE A 440 -34.91 2.16 3.39
CA PHE A 440 -35.15 3.08 4.50
C PHE A 440 -36.64 3.39 4.62
N THR A 441 -37.13 3.51 5.85
CA THR A 441 -38.53 3.82 6.16
C THR A 441 -38.62 5.16 6.88
N SER A 442 -39.49 6.06 6.43
CA SER A 442 -39.79 7.29 7.15
C SER A 442 -40.97 7.08 8.11
N SER A 443 -40.98 7.83 9.22
CA SER A 443 -42.04 7.77 10.23
C SER A 443 -43.40 8.32 9.75
N ASP A 444 -43.36 9.23 8.77
CA ASP A 444 -44.53 9.88 8.16
C ASP A 444 -45.08 9.13 6.94
N GLY A 445 -44.47 8.00 6.56
CA GLY A 445 -44.84 7.22 5.37
C GLY A 445 -44.46 7.84 4.02
N SER A 446 -43.79 9.00 4.03
CA SER A 446 -43.22 9.63 2.83
C SER A 446 -42.16 8.74 2.17
N ASP A 447 -41.84 9.04 0.91
CA ASP A 447 -40.81 8.31 0.15
C ASP A 447 -39.91 9.31 -0.59
N PRO A 448 -39.06 10.04 0.15
CA PRO A 448 -38.22 11.07 -0.42
C PRO A 448 -37.20 10.44 -1.40
N LYS A 449 -36.76 11.25 -2.38
CA LYS A 449 -35.63 10.87 -3.24
C LYS A 449 -34.34 11.20 -2.51
N LEU A 450 -33.47 10.20 -2.38
CA LEU A 450 -32.20 10.26 -1.68
C LEU A 450 -31.05 10.23 -2.68
N ASN A 451 -30.04 11.07 -2.46
CA ASN A 451 -28.80 11.03 -3.22
C ASN A 451 -27.78 10.15 -2.48
N LEU A 452 -27.37 9.02 -3.08
CA LEU A 452 -26.53 8.03 -2.38
C LEU A 452 -25.16 8.60 -2.00
N GLY A 453 -24.48 9.29 -2.92
CA GLY A 453 -23.18 9.90 -2.65
C GLY A 453 -23.26 11.01 -1.61
N GLY A 454 -24.29 11.85 -1.66
CA GLY A 454 -24.51 12.89 -0.65
C GLY A 454 -24.73 12.34 0.77
N LEU A 455 -25.56 11.29 0.90
CA LEU A 455 -25.75 10.62 2.20
C LEU A 455 -24.45 10.00 2.71
N LEU A 456 -23.67 9.38 1.82
CA LEU A 456 -22.40 8.76 2.21
C LEU A 456 -21.39 9.79 2.72
N LEU A 457 -21.22 10.93 2.02
CA LEU A 457 -20.30 11.99 2.45
C LEU A 457 -20.67 12.52 3.85
N GLN A 458 -21.96 12.70 4.11
CA GLN A 458 -22.45 13.12 5.42
C GLN A 458 -22.18 12.09 6.52
N ALA A 459 -22.23 10.78 6.21
CA ALA A 459 -21.87 9.73 7.16
C ALA A 459 -20.35 9.65 7.39
N LEU A 460 -19.54 9.81 6.33
CA LEU A 460 -18.07 9.80 6.44
C LEU A 460 -17.53 10.97 7.27
N LEU A 461 -18.22 12.12 7.26
CA LEU A 461 -17.87 13.33 7.99
C LEU A 461 -18.80 13.62 9.18
N GLU A 462 -19.52 12.60 9.66
CA GLU A 462 -20.53 12.74 10.74
C GLU A 462 -19.94 13.33 12.03
N PHE A 463 -18.69 13.02 12.35
CA PHE A 463 -18.01 13.49 13.55
C PHE A 463 -17.33 14.86 13.38
N TRP A 464 -17.34 15.44 12.17
CA TRP A 464 -16.75 16.75 11.92
C TRP A 464 -17.70 17.86 12.41
N PRO A 465 -17.35 18.66 13.43
CA PRO A 465 -18.28 19.60 14.07
C PRO A 465 -18.84 20.66 13.12
N ARG A 466 -18.11 21.00 12.05
CA ARG A 466 -18.56 21.96 11.04
C ARG A 466 -19.79 21.47 10.24
N THR A 467 -20.11 20.17 10.27
CA THR A 467 -21.27 19.59 9.56
C THR A 467 -22.53 19.53 10.42
N HIS A 468 -22.42 19.88 11.69
CA HIS A 468 -23.48 19.81 12.69
C HIS A 468 -24.39 21.03 12.58
N ILE A 469 -25.70 20.81 12.60
CA ILE A 469 -26.70 21.89 12.58
C ILE A 469 -27.08 22.21 14.02
N ASN A 470 -26.99 23.49 14.40
CA ASN A 470 -27.56 23.96 15.65
C ASN A 470 -29.05 24.25 15.46
N PRO A 471 -29.93 23.79 16.36
CA PRO A 471 -31.37 23.98 16.22
C PRO A 471 -31.81 25.47 16.24
N MET A 472 -30.96 26.42 16.64
CA MET A 472 -31.27 27.85 16.58
C MET A 472 -31.16 28.45 15.16
N ASP A 473 -30.47 27.79 14.22
CA ASP A 473 -30.35 28.28 12.84
C ASP A 473 -31.61 27.93 11.99
N GLU A 474 -32.52 27.11 12.52
CA GLU A 474 -33.80 26.77 11.88
C GLU A 474 -34.95 27.73 12.26
N GLU A 475 -34.87 28.42 13.41
CA GLU A 475 -35.95 29.29 13.91
C GLU A 475 -36.12 30.61 13.14
N GLU A 476 -35.21 30.99 12.24
CA GLU A 476 -35.40 32.17 11.37
C GLU A 476 -36.41 31.95 10.23
N ASN A 477 -36.95 30.73 10.03
CA ASN A 477 -37.89 30.46 8.93
C ASN A 477 -39.29 29.94 9.30
N GLU A 478 -39.61 29.61 10.55
CA GLU A 478 -41.00 29.32 10.95
C GLU A 478 -41.34 29.86 12.34
N VAL A 479 -42.08 30.97 12.37
CA VAL A 479 -42.73 31.48 13.59
C VAL A 479 -43.95 30.60 13.88
N ASN A 480 -43.87 29.72 14.87
CA ASN A 480 -45.00 29.37 15.73
C ASN A 480 -44.53 28.67 17.03
N HIS A 481 -44.75 29.37 18.15
CA HIS A 481 -44.52 28.90 19.51
C HIS A 481 -45.33 27.64 19.84
N VAL A 482 -44.68 26.61 20.40
CA VAL A 482 -45.24 25.81 21.51
C VAL A 482 -44.12 25.39 22.47
N ASN A 483 -44.32 25.68 23.76
CA ASN A 483 -43.46 25.31 24.89
C ASN A 483 -43.35 23.79 25.05
N GLY A 484 -42.10 23.30 25.15
CA GLY A 484 -41.76 21.98 25.69
C GLY A 484 -40.25 21.87 25.83
N GLU A 485 -39.77 21.52 27.02
CA GLU A 485 -38.36 21.22 27.27
C GLU A 485 -37.93 19.99 26.44
N GLN A 486 -37.47 20.22 25.21
CA GLN A 486 -36.78 19.22 24.40
C GLN A 486 -35.28 19.46 24.53
N GLU A 487 -34.55 18.46 25.03
CA GLU A 487 -33.09 18.43 24.91
C GLU A 487 -32.71 18.69 23.45
N THR A 488 -32.09 19.85 23.20
CA THR A 488 -31.64 20.30 21.88
C THR A 488 -30.48 19.42 21.39
N ARG A 489 -30.81 18.24 20.86
CA ARG A 489 -29.81 17.34 20.26
C ARG A 489 -29.40 17.87 18.90
N VAL A 490 -28.17 18.36 18.82
CA VAL A 490 -27.46 18.69 17.58
C VAL A 490 -27.66 17.57 16.55
N GLN A 491 -28.20 17.90 15.38
CA GLN A 491 -28.41 16.91 14.32
C GLN A 491 -27.05 16.55 13.69
N LYS A 492 -26.71 15.26 13.76
CA LYS A 492 -25.45 14.70 13.24
C LYS A 492 -25.72 13.71 12.11
N GLY A 493 -24.81 13.71 11.13
CA GLY A 493 -24.86 12.77 10.00
C GLY A 493 -26.04 13.03 9.07
N ASN A 494 -26.54 11.97 8.45
CA ASN A 494 -27.56 12.02 7.40
C ASN A 494 -28.98 11.59 7.85
N GLY A 495 -29.13 11.07 9.08
CA GLY A 495 -30.40 10.61 9.63
C GLY A 495 -30.88 9.22 9.19
N TYR A 496 -30.19 8.54 8.26
CA TYR A 496 -30.57 7.23 7.72
C TYR A 496 -29.63 6.10 8.14
N PHE A 497 -28.32 6.35 8.14
CA PHE A 497 -27.31 5.36 8.51
C PHE A 497 -26.01 6.01 8.97
N GLN A 498 -25.18 5.22 9.63
CA GLN A 498 -23.81 5.56 9.99
C GLN A 498 -22.84 4.60 9.31
N VAL A 499 -21.62 5.05 9.07
CA VAL A 499 -20.50 4.17 8.69
C VAL A 499 -19.76 3.69 9.94
N PRO A 500 -19.05 2.55 9.90
CA PRO A 500 -18.24 2.13 11.03
C PRO A 500 -17.25 3.24 11.45
N PRO A 501 -17.18 3.62 12.73
CA PRO A 501 -16.38 4.78 13.15
C PRO A 501 -14.87 4.63 12.91
N HIS A 502 -14.37 3.39 12.78
CA HIS A 502 -12.98 3.08 12.42
C HIS A 502 -12.69 3.15 10.92
N THR A 503 -13.68 3.47 10.08
CA THR A 503 -13.51 3.59 8.63
C THR A 503 -12.48 4.67 8.31
N PRO A 504 -11.36 4.35 7.64
CA PRO A 504 -10.42 5.36 7.19
C PRO A 504 -11.04 6.21 6.09
N VAL A 505 -10.95 7.54 6.23
CA VAL A 505 -11.34 8.52 5.22
C VAL A 505 -10.07 9.18 4.68
N ILE A 506 -9.97 9.28 3.35
CA ILE A 506 -8.78 9.70 2.63
C ILE A 506 -9.15 10.80 1.64
N PHE A 507 -8.48 11.93 1.72
CA PHE A 507 -8.54 13.02 0.76
C PHE A 507 -7.27 12.99 -0.09
N GLY A 508 -7.41 12.97 -1.41
CA GLY A 508 -6.27 12.86 -2.32
C GLY A 508 -6.53 13.51 -3.67
N GLU A 509 -5.45 13.76 -4.40
CA GLU A 509 -5.51 14.18 -5.80
C GLU A 509 -5.71 12.96 -6.71
N ALA A 510 -6.43 13.12 -7.82
CA ALA A 510 -6.58 12.05 -8.81
C ALA A 510 -5.24 11.50 -9.37
N GLY A 511 -4.16 12.29 -9.27
CA GLY A 511 -2.80 11.88 -9.62
C GLY A 511 -2.09 10.97 -8.59
N GLY A 512 -2.75 10.63 -7.47
CA GLY A 512 -2.25 9.66 -6.49
C GLY A 512 -1.62 10.27 -5.23
N ARG A 513 -1.40 11.60 -5.19
CA ARG A 513 -0.89 12.28 -3.99
C ARG A 513 -1.99 12.32 -2.93
N THR A 514 -1.73 11.66 -1.79
CA THR A 514 -2.62 11.77 -0.62
C THR A 514 -2.41 13.11 0.06
N LEU A 515 -3.49 13.83 0.36
CA LEU A 515 -3.48 15.09 1.09
C LEU A 515 -3.63 14.85 2.59
N PHE A 516 -4.69 14.17 3.00
CA PHE A 516 -5.01 13.91 4.39
C PHE A 516 -5.70 12.56 4.57
N ARG A 517 -5.48 11.94 5.73
CA ARG A 517 -6.09 10.66 6.12
C ARG A 517 -6.42 10.72 7.61
N LEU A 518 -7.62 10.31 7.96
CA LEU A 518 -8.08 10.16 9.34
C LEU A 518 -9.04 8.95 9.45
N LEU A 519 -9.40 8.55 10.66
CA LEU A 519 -10.57 7.68 10.86
C LEU A 519 -11.81 8.55 10.99
N CYS A 520 -12.96 8.05 10.55
CA CYS A 520 -14.25 8.76 10.62
C CYS A 520 -14.50 9.38 12.01
N ARG A 521 -14.30 8.60 13.08
CA ARG A 521 -14.49 9.05 14.47
C ARG A 521 -13.57 10.17 14.95
N ASP A 522 -12.41 10.34 14.32
CA ASP A 522 -11.39 11.30 14.77
C ASP A 522 -11.64 12.71 14.21
N SER A 523 -12.64 12.89 13.34
CA SER A 523 -12.96 14.17 12.67
C SER A 523 -13.30 15.32 13.63
N GLY A 524 -13.58 15.02 14.91
CA GLY A 524 -13.86 16.00 15.96
C GLY A 524 -12.62 16.53 16.69
N GLY A 525 -11.44 15.95 16.46
CA GLY A 525 -10.20 16.46 17.05
C GLY A 525 -9.83 17.84 16.53
N GLU A 526 -9.14 18.64 17.34
CA GLU A 526 -8.77 20.03 16.99
C GLU A 526 -7.85 20.07 15.75
N THR A 527 -6.82 19.21 15.74
CA THR A 527 -5.87 19.12 14.62
C THR A 527 -6.54 18.56 13.37
N GLU A 528 -7.36 17.52 13.53
CA GLU A 528 -8.11 16.88 12.44
C GLU A 528 -9.12 17.85 11.83
N SER A 529 -9.88 18.57 12.64
CA SER A 529 -10.85 19.59 12.18
C SER A 529 -10.16 20.72 11.42
N MET A 530 -9.00 21.19 11.90
CA MET A 530 -8.19 22.18 11.19
C MET A 530 -7.74 21.66 9.82
N LEU A 531 -7.22 20.43 9.76
CA LEU A 531 -6.80 19.82 8.50
C LEU A 531 -7.97 19.55 7.55
N LEU A 532 -9.15 19.17 8.06
CA LEU A 532 -10.37 19.04 7.26
C LEU A 532 -10.77 20.39 6.64
N ASN A 533 -10.70 21.49 7.38
CA ASN A 533 -10.97 22.83 6.84
C ASN A 533 -10.03 23.21 5.68
N GLU A 534 -8.80 22.73 5.69
CA GLU A 534 -7.81 23.00 4.64
C GLU A 534 -7.90 22.04 3.43
N THR A 535 -8.41 20.83 3.63
CA THR A 535 -8.27 19.73 2.65
C THR A 535 -9.58 19.23 2.05
N VAL A 536 -10.72 19.41 2.73
CA VAL A 536 -12.02 19.00 2.19
C VAL A 536 -12.39 19.91 1.01
N PRO A 537 -12.64 19.37 -0.19
CA PRO A 537 -12.94 20.18 -1.36
C PRO A 537 -14.34 20.80 -1.29
N GLN A 538 -14.53 21.92 -2.00
CA GLN A 538 -15.79 22.68 -1.98
C GLN A 538 -17.01 21.83 -2.36
N TRP A 539 -16.91 20.95 -3.36
CA TRP A 539 -18.01 20.09 -3.78
C TRP A 539 -18.52 19.14 -2.67
N VAL A 540 -17.68 18.84 -1.66
CA VAL A 540 -18.07 18.08 -0.45
C VAL A 540 -18.66 19.01 0.61
N ILE A 541 -18.10 20.22 0.77
CA ILE A 541 -18.61 21.25 1.69
C ILE A 541 -20.06 21.61 1.34
N ASP A 542 -20.36 21.81 0.05
CA ASP A 542 -21.69 22.17 -0.44
C ASP A 542 -22.76 21.20 0.09
N ILE A 543 -22.44 19.90 0.19
CA ILE A 543 -23.39 18.86 0.62
C ILE A 543 -23.35 18.60 2.14
N THR A 544 -22.16 18.61 2.73
CA THR A 544 -21.98 18.16 4.13
C THR A 544 -22.11 19.30 5.14
N VAL A 545 -21.72 20.51 4.78
CA VAL A 545 -21.80 21.71 5.62
C VAL A 545 -23.02 22.54 5.19
N ASP A 546 -23.07 22.96 3.94
CA ASP A 546 -24.08 23.92 3.46
C ASP A 546 -25.44 23.25 3.17
N LYS A 547 -25.49 21.91 3.19
CA LYS A 547 -26.67 21.08 2.92
C LYS A 547 -27.39 21.40 1.59
N ASN A 548 -26.66 21.93 0.62
CA ASN A 548 -27.16 22.23 -0.72
C ASN A 548 -27.35 20.94 -1.51
N MET A 549 -28.58 20.41 -1.52
CA MET A 549 -28.87 19.17 -2.24
C MET A 549 -28.54 19.29 -3.74
N PRO A 550 -27.91 18.28 -4.36
CA PRO A 550 -27.56 18.32 -5.76
C PRO A 550 -28.81 18.36 -6.65
N LYS A 551 -28.67 18.79 -7.90
CA LYS A 551 -29.81 18.83 -8.83
C LYS A 551 -30.13 17.43 -9.37
N PHE A 552 -31.40 17.18 -9.64
CA PHE A 552 -31.83 15.96 -10.33
C PHE A 552 -31.31 15.89 -11.78
N ASN A 553 -30.92 14.70 -12.20
CA ASN A 553 -30.65 14.38 -13.59
C ASN A 553 -31.97 14.27 -14.37
N LYS A 554 -32.09 15.00 -15.48
CA LYS A 554 -33.28 14.96 -16.35
C LYS A 554 -33.07 14.00 -17.52
N ILE A 555 -34.06 13.16 -17.81
CA ILE A 555 -34.05 12.27 -18.98
C ILE A 555 -35.05 12.81 -20.01
N PRO A 556 -34.59 13.26 -21.19
CA PRO A 556 -35.50 13.59 -22.27
C PRO A 556 -36.12 12.31 -22.83
N PHE A 557 -37.43 12.33 -23.11
CA PHE A 557 -38.12 11.22 -23.76
C PHE A 557 -39.13 11.72 -24.78
N TYR A 558 -39.39 10.90 -25.80
CA TYR A 558 -40.48 11.12 -26.74
C TYR A 558 -41.70 10.33 -26.27
N LEU A 559 -42.85 10.99 -26.20
CA LEU A 559 -44.14 10.33 -26.03
C LEU A 559 -44.90 10.41 -27.35
N GLN A 560 -45.09 9.27 -27.99
CA GLN A 560 -45.83 9.17 -29.24
C GLN A 560 -47.07 8.29 -29.04
N PRO A 561 -48.21 8.63 -29.67
CA PRO A 561 -49.40 7.81 -29.61
C PRO A 561 -49.12 6.44 -30.24
N HIS A 562 -49.60 5.38 -29.59
CA HIS A 562 -49.54 4.03 -30.17
C HIS A 562 -50.37 3.99 -31.46
N SER A 563 -49.94 3.21 -32.45
CA SER A 563 -50.60 3.13 -33.76
C SER A 563 -52.08 2.72 -33.69
N SER A 564 -52.47 1.98 -32.65
CA SER A 564 -53.86 1.57 -32.40
C SER A 564 -54.74 2.64 -31.75
N SER A 565 -54.18 3.78 -31.33
CA SER A 565 -54.93 4.80 -30.59
C SER A 565 -55.82 5.69 -31.46
N GLY A 566 -55.72 5.59 -32.80
CA GLY A 566 -56.47 6.43 -33.74
C GLY A 566 -56.09 7.92 -33.72
N ALA A 567 -55.17 8.33 -32.85
CA ALA A 567 -54.67 9.71 -32.79
C ALA A 567 -53.81 10.00 -34.02
N LYS A 568 -54.18 11.04 -34.79
CA LYS A 568 -53.39 11.47 -35.96
C LYS A 568 -51.98 11.85 -35.50
N THR A 569 -50.97 11.15 -36.01
CA THR A 569 -49.56 11.51 -35.84
C THR A 569 -49.35 12.97 -36.23
N LEU A 570 -48.86 13.79 -35.29
CA LEU A 570 -48.33 15.12 -35.57
C LEU A 570 -47.26 14.97 -36.66
N LYS A 571 -47.53 15.52 -37.86
CA LYS A 571 -46.54 15.60 -38.93
C LYS A 571 -45.40 16.51 -38.44
N LYS A 572 -44.19 15.95 -38.55
CA LYS A 572 -42.86 16.48 -38.20
C LYS A 572 -42.74 17.97 -37.96
#